data_AF-A0A7G8HCB8-F1
#
_entry.id   AF-A0A7G8HCB8-F1
#
_cell.length_a   1.000
_cell.length_b   1.000
_cell.length_c   1.000
_cell.angle_alpha   90.00
_cell.angle_beta   90.00
_cell.angle_gamma   90.00
#
_symmetry.space_group_name_H-M   'P 1'
#
loop_
_entity.id
_entity.type
_entity.pdbx_description
1 polymer ?
#
loop_
_entity_poly.entity_id
_entity_poly.type
_entity_poly.pdbx_seq_one_letter_code
_entity_poly.pdbx_strand_id
1 'polypeptide(L)'
;MIQPQRAIPILFAALVAASSVATESATATELEQTICSNGTRNAPCSVKLDDDSLELRLDPNLLLKARRLGRWRISRQDGITTHSCNARIDLGSDVVYGVLRISSTTGTSLIWAQQRIDIPELQFSSPSPLQGESQLDMPSEHPGHP
;
A
#
# COMPACT_ATOMS: atom_id res chain seq x y z
N MET A 1 -22.41 63.03 -32.47
CA MET A 1 -23.46 62.01 -32.36
C MET A 1 -22.83 60.84 -31.62
N ILE A 2 -23.05 60.66 -30.32
CA ILE A 2 -24.30 60.29 -29.62
C ILE A 2 -24.63 58.81 -29.85
N GLN A 3 -24.43 58.01 -28.80
CA GLN A 3 -24.87 56.63 -28.62
C GLN A 3 -25.96 56.61 -27.54
N PRO A 4 -27.08 55.90 -27.77
CA PRO A 4 -27.69 55.07 -26.72
C PRO A 4 -28.08 53.66 -27.26
N GLN A 5 -27.92 52.56 -26.51
CA GLN A 5 -28.95 51.85 -25.68
C GLN A 5 -30.18 51.35 -26.48
N ARG A 6 -30.83 50.20 -26.24
CA ARG A 6 -30.88 49.10 -25.21
C ARG A 6 -31.50 47.86 -25.93
N ALA A 7 -31.63 46.61 -25.46
CA ALA A 7 -31.43 45.82 -24.23
C ALA A 7 -30.95 44.37 -24.66
N ILE A 8 -30.75 43.26 -23.91
CA ILE A 8 -31.18 42.64 -22.62
C ILE A 8 -32.66 42.17 -22.59
N PRO A 9 -33.02 40.92 -22.17
CA PRO A 9 -32.29 39.63 -22.13
C PRO A 9 -33.07 38.44 -22.78
N ILE A 10 -32.44 37.27 -22.94
CA ILE A 10 -33.10 35.96 -22.76
C ILE A 10 -32.14 35.02 -22.00
N LEU A 11 -32.63 34.33 -20.96
CA LEU A 11 -31.91 33.21 -20.34
C LEU A 11 -32.14 31.93 -21.17
N PHE A 12 -31.08 31.17 -21.41
CA PHE A 12 -31.21 29.71 -21.54
C PHE A 12 -30.18 29.02 -20.66
N ALA A 13 -30.67 28.45 -19.55
CA ALA A 13 -29.94 27.45 -18.81
C ALA A 13 -30.04 26.12 -19.57
N ALA A 14 -28.91 25.49 -19.86
CA ALA A 14 -28.83 24.12 -20.33
C ALA A 14 -27.80 23.39 -19.48
N LEU A 15 -28.25 22.43 -18.67
CA LEU A 15 -27.35 21.52 -17.95
C LEU A 15 -26.63 20.67 -19.02
N VAL A 16 -25.33 20.89 -19.19
CA VAL A 16 -24.46 19.83 -19.73
C VAL A 16 -24.17 18.91 -18.56
N ALA A 17 -24.45 17.62 -18.74
CA ALA A 17 -24.45 16.65 -17.65
C ALA A 17 -23.11 16.63 -16.90
N ALA A 18 -23.17 16.49 -15.58
CA ALA A 18 -22.02 16.10 -14.79
C ALA A 18 -21.64 14.66 -15.17
N SER A 19 -20.78 14.53 -16.18
CA SER A 19 -20.11 13.28 -16.50
C SER A 19 -19.23 12.91 -15.32
N SER A 20 -19.82 12.18 -14.37
CA SER A 20 -19.12 11.51 -13.29
C SER A 20 -18.22 10.44 -13.91
N VAL A 21 -17.04 10.88 -14.38
CA VAL A 21 -15.87 10.04 -14.37
C VAL A 21 -15.76 9.53 -12.95
N ALA A 22 -16.08 8.25 -12.76
CA ALA A 22 -15.62 7.51 -11.62
C ALA A 22 -14.10 7.49 -11.77
N THR A 23 -13.45 8.50 -11.19
CA THR A 23 -12.05 8.39 -10.82
C THR A 23 -12.02 7.29 -9.78
N GLU A 24 -11.88 6.05 -10.26
CA GLU A 24 -11.25 5.00 -9.49
C GLU A 24 -9.88 5.54 -9.14
N SER A 25 -9.81 6.21 -7.98
CA SER A 25 -8.61 6.28 -7.18
C SER A 25 -8.28 4.85 -6.78
N ALA A 26 -7.75 4.10 -7.74
CA ALA A 26 -6.69 3.15 -7.48
C ALA A 26 -5.72 3.93 -6.61
N THR A 27 -5.75 3.65 -5.30
CA THR A 27 -4.86 4.19 -4.31
C THR A 27 -3.48 3.67 -4.65
N ALA A 28 -2.84 4.38 -5.58
CA ALA A 28 -1.49 4.12 -6.00
C ALA A 28 -0.63 4.49 -4.79
N THR A 29 -0.47 3.53 -3.87
CA THR A 29 0.35 3.62 -2.66
C THR A 29 1.62 4.36 -3.03
N GLU A 30 1.79 5.53 -2.42
CA GLU A 30 2.87 6.43 -2.77
C GLU A 30 4.21 5.76 -2.47
N LEU A 31 5.28 6.13 -3.17
CA LEU A 31 6.58 5.55 -2.88
C LEU A 31 7.14 6.18 -1.60
N GLU A 32 6.83 5.56 -0.47
CA GLU A 32 7.22 5.99 0.87
C GLU A 32 8.75 6.06 0.98
N GLN A 33 9.27 7.18 1.51
CA GLN A 33 10.70 7.36 1.73
C GLN A 33 11.12 6.77 3.08
N THR A 34 12.05 5.82 3.04
CA THR A 34 12.56 5.07 4.20
C THR A 34 14.06 4.81 4.02
N ILE A 35 14.73 4.28 5.04
CA ILE A 35 16.13 3.86 4.97
C ILE A 35 16.22 2.37 4.60
N CYS A 36 16.86 2.08 3.47
CA CYS A 36 17.23 0.72 3.09
C CYS A 36 18.67 0.42 3.52
N SER A 37 18.95 -0.84 3.87
CA SER A 37 20.29 -1.34 4.15
C SER A 37 20.63 -2.56 3.30
N ASN A 38 21.89 -2.72 2.90
CA ASN A 38 22.41 -3.99 2.36
C ASN A 38 23.32 -4.72 3.35
N GLY A 39 23.26 -4.38 4.64
CA GLY A 39 24.12 -4.91 5.70
C GLY A 39 25.54 -4.31 5.74
N THR A 40 25.97 -3.57 4.71
CA THR A 40 27.26 -2.86 4.68
C THR A 40 27.09 -1.34 4.57
N ARG A 41 26.01 -0.89 3.92
CA ARG A 41 25.65 0.52 3.74
C ARG A 41 24.16 0.71 3.98
N ASN A 42 23.81 1.87 4.52
CA ASN A 42 22.45 2.38 4.59
C ASN A 42 22.30 3.54 3.60
N ALA A 43 21.15 3.63 2.92
CA ALA A 43 20.85 4.68 1.96
C ALA A 43 19.36 5.04 2.00
N PRO A 44 18.97 6.30 1.71
CA PRO A 44 17.59 6.64 1.40
C PRO A 44 17.10 5.80 0.23
N CYS A 45 15.87 5.31 0.34
CA CYS A 45 15.18 4.59 -0.70
C CYS A 45 13.70 4.98 -0.73
N SER A 46 13.04 4.72 -1.86
CA SER A 46 11.61 4.97 -2.02
C SER A 46 10.92 3.66 -2.36
N VAL A 47 9.89 3.31 -1.60
CA VAL A 47 9.38 1.95 -1.48
C VAL A 47 7.87 1.92 -1.68
N LYS A 48 7.39 0.92 -2.42
CA LYS A 48 5.98 0.59 -2.54
C LYS A 48 5.78 -0.90 -2.35
N LEU A 49 4.99 -1.27 -1.35
CA LEU A 49 4.56 -2.64 -1.08
C LEU A 49 3.06 -2.78 -1.33
N ASP A 50 2.68 -3.88 -1.97
CA ASP A 50 1.32 -4.39 -2.07
C ASP A 50 1.30 -5.91 -1.75
N ASP A 51 0.15 -6.58 -1.84
CA ASP A 51 0.09 -8.01 -1.47
C ASP A 51 0.83 -8.95 -2.45
N ASP A 52 1.00 -8.55 -3.71
CA ASP A 52 1.65 -9.32 -4.78
C ASP A 52 3.04 -8.78 -5.18
N SER A 53 3.39 -7.54 -4.85
CA SER A 53 4.63 -6.91 -5.30
C SER A 53 5.31 -5.94 -4.31
N LEU A 54 6.62 -5.78 -4.49
CA LEU A 54 7.45 -4.76 -3.86
C LEU A 54 8.24 -4.05 -4.96
N GLU A 55 7.98 -2.75 -5.17
CA GLU A 55 8.85 -1.86 -5.94
C GLU A 55 9.75 -1.07 -4.99
N LEU A 56 11.05 -1.07 -5.29
CA LEU A 56 12.08 -0.42 -4.49
C LEU A 56 12.98 0.41 -5.41
N ARG A 57 13.12 1.70 -5.11
CA ARG A 57 14.06 2.62 -5.78
C ARG A 57 15.18 2.98 -4.82
N LEU A 58 16.41 2.70 -5.22
CA LEU A 58 17.63 3.01 -4.50
C LEU A 58 18.37 4.14 -5.22
N ASP A 59 18.71 5.18 -4.48
CA ASP A 59 19.50 6.30 -5.01
C ASP A 59 20.88 5.82 -5.52
N PRO A 60 21.36 6.31 -6.69
CA PRO A 60 20.77 7.34 -7.53
C PRO A 60 19.81 6.83 -8.63
N ASN A 61 19.83 5.53 -9.00
CA ASN A 61 19.13 5.05 -10.21
C ASN A 61 18.74 3.55 -10.21
N LEU A 62 18.90 2.79 -9.12
CA LEU A 62 18.61 1.34 -9.14
C LEU A 62 17.16 1.05 -8.77
N LEU A 63 16.36 0.66 -9.77
CA LEU A 63 14.98 0.19 -9.63
C LEU A 63 14.93 -1.33 -9.52
N LEU A 64 14.45 -1.85 -8.40
CA LEU A 64 14.23 -3.27 -8.14
C LEU A 64 12.73 -3.56 -8.06
N LYS A 65 12.27 -4.66 -8.66
CA LYS A 65 10.87 -5.10 -8.58
C LYS A 65 10.76 -6.57 -8.21
N ALA A 66 10.32 -6.85 -6.99
CA ALA A 66 10.02 -8.20 -6.55
C ALA A 66 8.52 -8.50 -6.74
N ARG A 67 8.19 -9.62 -7.38
CA ARG A 67 6.82 -10.14 -7.50
C ARG A 67 6.70 -11.48 -6.78
N ARG A 68 5.68 -11.60 -5.93
CA ARG A 68 5.33 -12.82 -5.18
C ARG A 68 5.08 -14.00 -6.11
N LEU A 69 5.63 -15.16 -5.75
CA LEU A 69 5.46 -16.44 -6.41
C LEU A 69 4.78 -17.43 -5.46
N GLY A 70 3.49 -17.69 -5.68
CA GLY A 70 2.67 -18.52 -4.80
C GLY A 70 2.19 -17.78 -3.55
N ARG A 71 1.73 -18.53 -2.54
CA ARG A 71 1.08 -17.98 -1.34
C ARG A 71 2.09 -17.54 -0.28
N TRP A 72 1.71 -16.54 0.51
CA TRP A 72 2.39 -16.21 1.77
C TRP A 72 2.40 -17.42 2.73
N ARG A 73 3.58 -17.77 3.22
CA ARG A 73 3.81 -18.66 4.37
C ARG A 73 3.92 -17.79 5.61
N ILE A 74 3.02 -17.99 6.57
CA ILE A 74 2.98 -17.24 7.82
C ILE A 74 3.50 -18.15 8.94
N SER A 75 4.52 -17.70 9.66
CA SER A 75 4.97 -18.30 10.92
C SER A 75 4.77 -17.33 12.08
N ARG A 76 4.54 -17.90 13.27
CA ARG A 76 4.49 -17.16 14.54
C ARG A 76 5.36 -17.88 15.55
N GLN A 77 6.31 -17.17 16.13
CA GLN A 77 7.26 -17.69 17.10
C GLN A 77 7.65 -16.57 18.04
N ASP A 78 7.67 -16.82 19.35
CA ASP A 78 8.13 -15.87 20.39
C ASP A 78 7.47 -14.48 20.29
N GLY A 79 6.17 -14.45 19.93
CA GLY A 79 5.38 -13.24 19.67
C GLY A 79 5.60 -12.58 18.30
N ILE A 80 6.68 -12.92 17.60
CA ILE A 80 7.03 -12.41 16.28
C ILE A 80 6.18 -13.10 15.21
N THR A 81 5.49 -12.32 14.37
CA THR A 81 4.85 -12.83 13.15
C THR A 81 5.76 -12.56 11.96
N THR A 82 6.09 -13.60 11.18
CA THR A 82 6.83 -13.49 9.92
C THR A 82 5.98 -14.00 8.77
N HIS A 83 5.80 -13.16 7.76
CA HIS A 83 5.27 -13.53 6.45
C HIS A 83 6.45 -13.77 5.50
N SER A 84 6.39 -14.81 4.68
CA SER A 84 7.43 -15.09 3.68
C SER A 84 6.85 -15.70 2.41
N CYS A 85 7.35 -15.28 1.25
CA CYS A 85 7.03 -15.91 -0.03
C CYS A 85 8.26 -15.99 -0.92
N ASN A 86 8.26 -16.93 -1.87
CA ASN A 86 9.22 -16.91 -2.96
C ASN A 86 8.93 -15.67 -3.84
N ALA A 87 9.95 -15.08 -4.46
CA ALA A 87 9.81 -13.93 -5.33
C ALA A 87 10.63 -14.07 -6.62
N ARG A 88 10.09 -13.58 -7.74
CA ARG A 88 10.86 -13.23 -8.93
C ARG A 88 11.29 -11.78 -8.75
N ILE A 89 12.59 -11.51 -8.76
CA ILE A 89 13.15 -10.20 -8.51
C ILE A 89 13.79 -9.71 -9.80
N ASP A 90 13.24 -8.62 -10.34
CA ASP A 90 13.79 -7.89 -11.46
C ASP A 90 14.87 -6.92 -10.95
N LEU A 91 16.09 -7.05 -11.46
CA LEU A 91 17.24 -6.19 -11.16
C LEU A 91 17.47 -5.12 -12.24
N GLY A 92 16.57 -5.01 -13.22
CA GLY A 92 16.67 -4.11 -14.38
C GLY A 92 17.60 -4.62 -15.49
N SER A 93 18.69 -5.32 -15.15
CA SER A 93 19.59 -5.99 -16.10
C SER A 93 19.47 -7.52 -16.14
N ASP A 94 18.93 -8.12 -15.08
CA ASP A 94 18.79 -9.57 -14.91
C ASP A 94 17.59 -9.90 -13.99
N VAL A 95 17.18 -11.17 -13.96
CA VAL A 95 16.02 -11.67 -13.23
C VAL A 95 16.43 -12.83 -12.31
N VAL A 96 16.51 -12.55 -11.01
CA VAL A 96 16.88 -13.53 -10.00
C VAL A 96 15.66 -14.06 -9.25
N TYR A 97 15.82 -15.21 -8.60
CA TYR A 97 14.80 -15.80 -7.73
C TYR A 97 15.26 -15.72 -6.27
N GLY A 98 14.34 -15.38 -5.38
CA GLY A 98 14.63 -15.12 -3.98
C GLY A 98 13.41 -15.26 -3.07
N VAL A 99 13.48 -14.61 -1.92
CA VAL A 99 12.44 -14.58 -0.89
C VAL A 99 12.15 -13.13 -0.52
N LEU A 100 10.87 -12.78 -0.50
CA LEU A 100 10.36 -11.59 0.17
C LEU A 100 9.87 -12.01 1.57
N ARG A 101 10.42 -11.40 2.61
CA ARG A 101 10.12 -11.66 4.02
C ARG A 101 9.65 -10.37 4.69
N ILE A 102 8.57 -10.42 5.47
CA ILE A 102 8.04 -9.29 6.23
C ILE A 102 7.89 -9.75 7.69
N SER A 103 8.41 -8.96 8.63
CA SER A 103 8.59 -9.34 10.04
C SER A 103 8.09 -8.25 10.98
N SER A 104 7.22 -8.60 11.93
CA SER A 104 6.65 -7.64 12.89
C SER A 104 7.66 -6.98 13.84
N THR A 105 8.93 -7.40 13.81
CA THR A 105 10.02 -6.87 14.64
C THR A 105 11.28 -6.46 13.87
N THR A 106 11.37 -6.75 12.57
CA THR A 106 12.58 -6.46 11.77
C THR A 106 12.28 -5.83 10.41
N GLY A 107 11.05 -5.35 10.20
CA GLY A 107 10.60 -4.83 8.92
C GLY A 107 10.63 -5.86 7.80
N THR A 108 10.87 -5.38 6.58
CA THR A 108 10.88 -6.18 5.36
C THR A 108 12.30 -6.49 4.91
N SER A 109 12.54 -7.71 4.44
CA SER A 109 13.79 -8.16 3.83
C SER A 109 13.52 -8.74 2.44
N LEU A 110 14.26 -8.29 1.44
CA LEU A 110 14.33 -8.91 0.11
C LEU A 110 15.67 -9.64 -0.01
N ILE A 111 15.62 -10.96 -0.25
CA ILE A 111 16.77 -11.86 -0.09
C ILE A 111 16.94 -12.72 -1.34
N TRP A 112 18.13 -12.76 -1.92
CA TRP A 112 18.49 -13.68 -3.01
C TRP A 112 19.94 -14.17 -2.86
N ALA A 113 20.41 -15.02 -3.78
CA ALA A 113 21.66 -15.78 -3.60
C ALA A 113 22.93 -14.92 -3.45
N GLN A 114 22.96 -13.71 -4.01
CA GLN A 114 24.11 -12.81 -3.99
C GLN A 114 24.00 -11.67 -2.96
N GLN A 115 22.78 -11.30 -2.55
CA GLN A 115 22.55 -10.09 -1.75
C GLN A 115 21.24 -10.16 -0.95
N ARG A 116 21.22 -9.40 0.14
CA ARG A 116 20.05 -9.06 0.94
C ARG A 116 19.87 -7.55 0.96
N ILE A 117 18.62 -7.09 0.98
CA ILE A 117 18.24 -5.72 1.30
C ILE A 117 17.22 -5.78 2.44
N ASP A 118 17.42 -4.94 3.46
CA ASP A 118 16.51 -4.73 4.58
C ASP A 118 15.89 -3.34 4.54
N ILE A 119 14.62 -3.27 4.92
CA ILE A 119 13.76 -2.09 4.93
C ILE A 119 13.05 -2.10 6.31
N PRO A 120 13.71 -1.63 7.39
CA PRO A 120 13.29 -1.95 8.76
C PRO A 120 11.95 -1.36 9.19
N GLU A 121 11.57 -0.22 8.60
CA GLU A 121 10.33 0.51 8.91
C GLU A 121 9.13 -0.08 8.15
N LEU A 122 9.37 -0.68 6.97
CA LEU A 122 8.33 -1.27 6.15
C LEU A 122 7.80 -2.58 6.75
N GLN A 123 6.53 -2.57 7.14
CA GLN A 123 5.78 -3.76 7.55
C GLN A 123 4.51 -3.89 6.72
N PHE A 124 3.79 -5.01 6.87
CA PHE A 124 2.42 -5.07 6.36
C PHE A 124 1.58 -4.03 7.08
N SER A 125 1.02 -3.08 6.33
CA SER A 125 -0.15 -2.32 6.77
C SER A 125 -1.27 -3.32 7.03
N SER A 126 -1.48 -3.69 8.30
CA SER A 126 -2.63 -4.50 8.68
C SER A 126 -3.88 -3.79 8.17
N PRO A 127 -4.76 -4.43 7.37
CA PRO A 127 -6.04 -3.83 7.06
C PRO A 127 -6.77 -3.61 8.38
N SER A 128 -7.03 -2.35 8.72
CA SER A 128 -7.68 -1.99 9.97
C SER A 128 -8.95 -2.83 10.12
N PRO A 129 -9.15 -3.56 11.24
CA PRO A 129 -10.43 -4.22 11.47
C PRO A 129 -11.50 -3.13 11.45
N LEU A 130 -12.51 -3.30 10.59
CA LEU A 130 -13.60 -2.33 10.46
C LEU A 130 -14.24 -2.13 11.83
N GLN A 131 -14.09 -0.93 12.40
CA GLN A 131 -14.82 -0.51 13.59
C GLN A 131 -16.30 -0.36 13.21
N GLY A 132 -17.02 -1.49 13.24
CA GLY A 132 -18.32 -1.64 12.59
C GLY A 132 -19.38 -2.42 13.39
N GLU A 133 -19.02 -3.00 14.53
CA GLU A 133 -19.99 -3.50 15.50
C GLU A 133 -19.86 -2.71 16.80
N SER A 134 -20.80 -1.78 17.00
CA SER A 134 -20.85 -0.94 18.20
C SER A 134 -21.39 -1.75 19.37
N GLN A 135 -20.56 -1.96 20.39
CA GLN A 135 -21.00 -2.48 21.68
C GLN A 135 -22.10 -1.56 22.24
N LEU A 136 -23.34 -2.04 22.26
CA LEU A 136 -24.47 -1.33 22.84
C LEU A 136 -24.96 -2.13 24.04
N ASP A 137 -24.56 -1.65 25.22
CA ASP A 137 -24.83 -2.26 26.51
C ASP A 137 -26.34 -2.16 26.85
N MET A 138 -26.95 -3.27 27.28
CA MET A 138 -28.23 -3.24 27.98
C MET A 138 -28.29 -4.36 29.05
N PRO A 139 -28.81 -4.05 30.25
CA PRO A 139 -28.79 -4.95 31.40
C PRO A 139 -29.92 -6.00 31.37
N SER A 140 -29.79 -6.98 32.26
CA SER A 140 -30.67 -8.13 32.43
C SER A 140 -32.12 -7.81 32.78
N GLU A 141 -33.05 -8.53 32.15
CA GLU A 141 -34.28 -9.01 32.80
C GLU A 141 -34.41 -10.53 32.65
N HIS A 142 -34.95 -11.19 33.67
CA HIS A 142 -35.29 -12.62 33.66
C HIS A 142 -36.76 -12.78 34.08
N PRO A 143 -37.71 -12.89 33.15
CA PRO A 143 -39.02 -13.45 33.43
C PRO A 143 -38.88 -14.98 33.57
N GLY A 144 -39.38 -15.55 34.68
CA GLY A 144 -39.13 -16.96 35.03
C GLY A 144 -40.32 -17.90 34.84
N HIS A 145 -40.04 -19.20 35.03
CA HIS A 145 -40.97 -20.34 35.09
C HIS A 145 -41.77 -20.64 33.80
N PRO A 146 -42.23 -21.90 33.56
CA PRO A 146 -43.01 -22.77 34.47
C PRO A 146 -42.22 -23.53 35.54
#